data_AF-A0A3M7CDI2-F1
#
_entry.id   AF-A0A3M7CDI2-F1
#
_cell.length_a   1.000
_cell.length_b   1.000
_cell.length_c   1.000
_cell.angle_alpha   90.00
_cell.angle_beta   90.00
_cell.angle_gamma   90.00
#
_symmetry.space_group_name_H-M   'P 1'
#
loop_
_entity.id
_entity.type
_entity.pdbx_description
1 polymer ?
#
loop_
_entity_poly.entity_id
_entity_poly.type
_entity_poly.pdbx_seq_one_letter_code
_entity_poly.pdbx_strand_id
1 'polypeptide(L)'
;MQFTRALWQHRQPMIRFLGKRSIPKQVDHTPAPHPASPTNELPESFASYRTRAQQHGPLGGKQQGQRAAAPSGSAGATPTVGNIGGRSAQQLGSVEPAQGQVWDRNQLPKRFHRARWTEADIEALESGGASMFV
;
A
#
# COMPACT_ATOMS: atom_id res chain seq x y z
N MET A 1 -64.33 -7.52 14.43
CA MET A 1 -62.88 -7.19 14.37
C MET A 1 -62.05 -8.47 14.41
N GLN A 2 -61.66 -9.04 13.26
CA GLN A 2 -60.82 -10.27 13.18
C GLN A 2 -59.83 -10.23 11.98
N PHE A 3 -59.56 -9.07 11.38
CA PHE A 3 -58.72 -8.98 10.15
C PHE A 3 -57.20 -9.03 10.38
N THR A 4 -56.73 -9.07 11.63
CA THR A 4 -55.29 -9.03 11.93
C THR A 4 -54.62 -10.41 12.02
N ARG A 5 -55.38 -11.51 12.13
CA ARG A 5 -54.79 -12.86 12.31
C ARG A 5 -54.43 -13.59 11.00
N ALA A 6 -55.16 -13.35 9.90
CA ALA A 6 -54.95 -14.08 8.65
C ALA A 6 -53.66 -13.69 7.90
N LEU A 7 -53.22 -12.42 8.02
CA LEU A 7 -52.02 -11.93 7.33
C LEU A 7 -50.69 -12.43 7.94
N TRP A 8 -50.72 -12.98 9.15
CA TRP A 8 -49.53 -13.52 9.82
C TRP A 8 -49.23 -14.99 9.47
N GLN A 9 -50.15 -15.72 8.84
CA GLN A 9 -49.91 -17.12 8.47
C GLN A 9 -49.04 -17.29 7.20
N HIS A 10 -48.85 -16.24 6.41
CA HIS A 10 -48.08 -16.28 5.15
C HIS A 10 -46.72 -15.56 5.17
N ARG A 11 -46.28 -15.06 6.33
CA ARG A 11 -45.03 -14.31 6.46
C ARG A 11 -44.11 -15.00 7.48
N GLN A 12 -43.55 -16.14 7.09
CA GLN A 12 -42.50 -16.78 7.88
C GLN A 12 -41.19 -15.98 7.72
N PRO A 13 -40.63 -15.38 8.78
CA PRO A 13 -39.36 -14.67 8.67
C PRO A 13 -38.24 -15.68 8.35
N MET A 14 -37.54 -15.49 7.23
CA MET A 14 -36.42 -16.36 6.82
C MET A 14 -35.16 -16.17 7.69
N ILE A 15 -35.18 -15.21 8.61
CA ILE A 15 -34.07 -14.93 9.51
C ILE A 15 -34.11 -15.92 10.67
N ARG A 16 -33.10 -16.80 10.73
CA ARG A 16 -32.87 -17.67 11.88
C ARG A 16 -32.00 -16.94 12.89
N PHE A 17 -32.50 -16.76 14.12
CA PHE A 17 -31.71 -16.23 15.22
C PHE A 17 -30.77 -17.33 15.75
N LEU A 18 -29.60 -17.47 15.10
CA LEU A 18 -28.55 -18.43 15.45
C LEU A 18 -27.80 -18.04 16.75
N GLY A 19 -28.51 -17.76 17.84
CA GLY A 19 -27.94 -17.55 19.18
C GLY A 19 -26.69 -16.66 19.27
N LYS A 20 -25.88 -16.87 20.31
CA LYS A 20 -24.57 -16.21 20.46
C LYS A 20 -23.54 -17.00 19.64
N ARG A 21 -22.90 -16.36 18.65
CA ARG A 21 -21.82 -16.98 17.86
C ARG A 21 -20.63 -17.32 18.77
N SER A 22 -20.19 -18.58 18.75
CA SER A 22 -18.97 -19.01 19.45
C SER A 22 -17.76 -18.90 18.54
N ILE A 23 -16.70 -18.24 19.00
CA ILE A 23 -15.43 -18.18 18.26
C ILE A 23 -14.73 -19.54 18.44
N PRO A 24 -14.32 -20.21 17.35
CA PRO A 24 -13.57 -21.47 17.46
C PRO A 24 -12.26 -21.22 18.22
N LYS A 25 -12.05 -21.98 19.29
CA LYS A 25 -10.84 -21.86 20.13
C LYS A 25 -9.59 -22.43 19.44
N GLN A 26 -9.78 -23.31 18.47
CA GLN A 26 -8.73 -23.94 17.70
C GLN A 26 -9.08 -23.77 16.22
N VAL A 27 -8.29 -22.94 15.57
CA VAL A 27 -8.31 -22.75 14.12
C VAL A 27 -6.97 -23.23 13.61
N ASP A 28 -6.99 -23.95 12.50
CA ASP A 28 -5.77 -24.33 11.83
C ASP A 28 -5.11 -23.09 11.20
N HIS A 29 -3.93 -22.75 11.70
CA HIS A 29 -3.11 -21.64 11.24
C HIS A 29 -1.92 -22.10 10.42
N THR A 30 -1.88 -23.37 9.97
CA THR A 30 -0.81 -23.82 9.08
C THR A 30 -0.80 -22.95 7.83
N PRO A 31 0.33 -22.29 7.51
CA PRO A 31 0.46 -21.55 6.27
C PRO A 31 0.19 -22.49 5.09
N ALA A 32 -0.67 -22.08 4.17
CA ALA A 32 -0.98 -22.82 2.96
C ALA A 32 -0.71 -21.93 1.74
N PRO A 33 -0.16 -22.51 0.64
CA PRO A 33 -0.02 -21.77 -0.60
C PRO A 33 -1.40 -21.39 -1.15
N HIS A 34 -1.48 -20.23 -1.80
CA HIS A 34 -2.71 -19.77 -2.43
C HIS A 34 -3.01 -20.67 -3.65
N PRO A 35 -4.27 -21.09 -3.90
CA PRO A 35 -4.61 -21.99 -5.00
C PRO A 35 -4.32 -21.39 -6.39
N ALA A 36 -4.33 -20.07 -6.51
CA ALA A 36 -3.94 -19.36 -7.73
C ALA A 36 -2.44 -19.00 -7.79
N SER A 37 -1.61 -19.54 -6.90
CA SER A 37 -0.17 -19.33 -6.94
C SER A 37 0.43 -20.09 -8.13
N PRO A 38 1.28 -19.47 -8.97
CA PRO A 38 1.92 -20.15 -10.09
C PRO A 38 2.78 -21.36 -9.69
N THR A 39 3.40 -21.32 -8.50
CA THR A 39 4.28 -22.37 -7.99
C THR A 39 3.61 -23.28 -6.98
N ASN A 40 2.46 -22.88 -6.42
CA ASN A 40 1.73 -23.60 -5.38
C ASN A 40 2.62 -24.08 -4.19
N GLU A 41 3.69 -23.35 -3.90
CA GLU A 41 4.66 -23.65 -2.85
C GLU A 41 4.88 -22.42 -1.98
N LEU A 42 5.08 -22.63 -0.68
CA LEU A 42 5.46 -21.56 0.23
C LEU A 42 6.98 -21.34 0.18
N PRO A 43 7.45 -20.08 0.28
CA PRO A 43 8.88 -19.84 0.43
C PRO A 43 9.40 -20.39 1.77
N GLU A 44 10.38 -21.29 1.72
CA GLU A 44 11.05 -21.87 2.89
C GLU A 44 11.64 -20.82 3.84
N SER A 45 12.19 -19.73 3.29
CA SER A 45 12.67 -18.59 4.07
C SER A 45 12.86 -17.34 3.21
N PHE A 46 12.80 -16.16 3.84
CA PHE A 46 13.10 -14.90 3.17
C PHE A 46 14.54 -14.83 2.63
N ALA A 47 15.48 -15.50 3.30
CA ALA A 47 16.86 -15.62 2.83
C ALA A 47 16.94 -16.41 1.50
N SER A 48 16.29 -17.57 1.43
CA SER A 48 16.23 -18.40 0.21
C SER A 48 15.52 -17.69 -0.95
N TYR A 49 14.48 -16.90 -0.64
CA TYR A 49 13.79 -16.07 -1.63
C TYR A 49 14.73 -15.01 -2.21
N ARG A 50 15.50 -14.31 -1.38
CA ARG A 50 16.46 -13.30 -1.85
C ARG A 50 17.52 -13.89 -2.77
N THR A 51 18.07 -15.05 -2.45
CA THR A 51 19.06 -15.72 -3.32
C THR A 51 18.50 -16.05 -4.69
N ARG A 52 17.23 -16.50 -4.77
CA ARG A 52 16.55 -16.78 -6.05
C ARG A 52 16.20 -15.50 -6.81
N ALA A 53 15.68 -14.49 -6.14
CA ALA A 53 15.24 -13.23 -6.76
C ALA A 53 16.41 -12.38 -7.32
N GLN A 54 17.65 -12.59 -6.86
CA GLN A 54 18.84 -11.95 -7.43
C GLN A 54 19.16 -12.36 -8.87
N GLN A 55 18.47 -13.37 -9.42
CA GLN A 55 18.65 -13.81 -10.80
C GLN A 55 18.10 -12.81 -11.84
N HIS A 56 17.31 -11.79 -11.45
CA HIS A 56 16.63 -10.88 -12.38
C HIS A 56 16.93 -9.37 -12.20
N GLY A 57 18.02 -8.98 -11.54
CA GLY A 57 18.39 -7.55 -11.47
C GLY A 57 19.64 -7.24 -10.65
N PRO A 58 20.22 -6.02 -10.78
CA PRO A 58 21.53 -5.65 -10.24
C PRO A 58 21.51 -5.36 -8.73
N LEU A 59 20.99 -6.29 -7.92
CA LEU A 59 21.01 -6.22 -6.45
C LEU A 59 22.17 -7.02 -5.82
N GLY A 60 23.04 -7.60 -6.65
CA GLY A 60 24.24 -8.33 -6.22
C GLY A 60 25.45 -7.42 -6.00
N GLY A 61 25.39 -6.49 -5.05
CA GLY A 61 26.58 -5.78 -4.59
C GLY A 61 27.53 -6.74 -3.86
N LYS A 62 28.57 -7.22 -4.55
CA LYS A 62 29.65 -8.03 -3.96
C LYS A 62 30.43 -7.18 -2.95
N GLN A 63 30.12 -7.27 -1.67
CA GLN A 63 31.09 -6.95 -0.61
C GLN A 63 31.96 -8.18 -0.37
N GLN A 64 32.88 -8.41 -1.30
CA GLN A 64 34.03 -9.30 -1.08
C GLN A 64 35.22 -8.44 -0.70
N GLY A 65 35.69 -8.62 0.53
CA GLY A 65 37.04 -8.26 0.95
C GLY A 65 37.15 -6.99 1.77
N GLN A 66 36.97 -7.11 3.08
CA GLN A 66 38.03 -6.83 4.06
C GLN A 66 37.57 -7.29 5.45
N ARG A 67 38.29 -8.29 5.95
CA ARG A 67 38.14 -8.84 7.30
C ARG A 67 38.77 -7.86 8.30
N ALA A 68 38.09 -7.60 9.41
CA ALA A 68 38.74 -7.42 10.71
C ALA A 68 37.83 -8.03 11.79
N ALA A 69 38.44 -8.80 12.67
CA ALA A 69 37.78 -9.68 13.64
C ALA A 69 37.35 -8.95 14.92
N ALA A 70 36.18 -9.37 15.45
CA ALA A 70 35.73 -9.32 16.86
C ALA A 70 35.53 -7.94 17.56
N PRO A 71 34.65 -7.80 18.58
CA PRO A 71 34.09 -8.87 19.42
C PRO A 71 32.56 -8.95 19.50
N SER A 72 32.12 -10.12 19.97
CA SER A 72 30.80 -10.34 20.54
C SER A 72 30.52 -9.34 21.67
N GLY A 73 29.48 -8.53 21.52
CA GLY A 73 29.00 -7.61 22.54
C GLY A 73 27.50 -7.38 22.33
N SER A 74 26.75 -7.88 23.30
CA SER A 74 25.32 -7.69 23.60
C SER A 74 24.59 -6.48 23.00
N ALA A 75 23.31 -6.75 22.68
CA ALA A 75 22.18 -5.82 22.80
C ALA A 75 22.25 -4.50 22.00
N GLY A 76 21.66 -4.53 20.81
CA GLY A 76 21.32 -3.33 20.06
C GLY A 76 21.13 -3.65 18.60
N ALA A 77 19.88 -3.63 18.12
CA ALA A 77 19.55 -3.85 16.73
C ALA A 77 20.28 -2.83 15.83
N THR A 78 21.18 -3.30 14.96
CA THR A 78 21.66 -2.52 13.83
C THR A 78 21.10 -3.17 12.58
N PRO A 79 20.02 -2.62 11.97
CA PRO A 79 19.60 -3.12 10.70
C PRO A 79 20.72 -2.82 9.70
N THR A 80 21.05 -3.77 8.83
CA THR A 80 21.78 -3.50 7.60
C THR A 80 20.90 -2.61 6.74
N VAL A 81 20.85 -1.33 7.08
CA VAL A 81 20.07 -0.38 6.32
C VAL A 81 20.87 -0.14 5.05
N GLY A 82 20.25 -0.38 3.89
CA GLY A 82 20.88 -0.16 2.59
C GLY A 82 21.45 1.25 2.47
N ASN A 83 22.17 1.52 1.38
CA ASN A 83 22.94 2.75 1.10
C ASN A 83 22.33 4.08 1.59
N ILE A 84 21.01 4.19 1.77
CA ILE A 84 20.32 5.37 2.25
C ILE A 84 20.12 5.39 3.77
N GLY A 85 19.51 4.37 4.39
CA GLY A 85 19.07 4.52 5.78
C GLY A 85 20.12 4.17 6.86
N GLY A 86 21.33 3.79 6.46
CA GLY A 86 22.48 3.61 7.37
C GLY A 86 23.38 4.84 7.42
N ARG A 87 23.14 5.80 6.51
CA ARG A 87 23.85 7.07 6.42
C ARG A 87 23.07 8.14 7.15
N SER A 88 23.77 9.05 7.83
CA SER A 88 23.11 10.23 8.39
C SER A 88 22.56 11.08 7.25
N ALA A 89 21.48 11.85 7.49
CA ALA A 89 20.87 12.69 6.46
C ALA A 89 21.88 13.64 5.79
N GLN A 90 22.87 14.11 6.55
CA GLN A 90 23.96 14.98 6.06
C GLN A 90 24.86 14.29 5.02
N GLN A 91 24.99 12.97 5.04
CA GLN A 91 25.80 12.19 4.10
C GLN A 91 25.06 11.86 2.79
N LEU A 92 23.75 12.14 2.71
CA LEU A 92 22.91 11.85 1.54
C LEU A 92 22.95 12.96 0.48
N GLY A 93 23.55 14.11 0.80
CA GLY A 93 23.66 15.26 -0.09
C GLY A 93 22.66 16.36 0.24
N SER A 94 22.59 17.37 -0.62
CA SER A 94 21.67 18.49 -0.46
C SER A 94 20.23 18.06 -0.65
N VAL A 95 19.33 18.61 0.16
CA VAL A 95 17.88 18.48 0.00
C VAL A 95 17.34 19.50 -1.01
N GLU A 96 18.10 20.54 -1.34
CA GLU A 96 17.70 21.53 -2.32
C GLU A 96 17.74 20.94 -3.75
N PRO A 97 16.82 21.36 -4.63
CA PRO A 97 16.76 20.84 -5.98
C PRO A 97 17.99 21.34 -6.77
N ALA A 98 18.45 20.54 -7.72
CA ALA A 98 19.56 20.95 -8.58
C ALA A 98 19.18 22.17 -9.44
N GLN A 99 20.19 22.87 -9.98
CA GLN A 99 19.95 24.01 -10.85
C GLN A 99 19.03 23.64 -12.02
N GLY A 100 17.91 24.36 -12.16
CA GLY A 100 16.89 24.10 -13.18
C GLY A 100 15.83 23.07 -12.79
N GLN A 101 15.91 22.48 -11.61
CA GLN A 101 14.84 21.67 -11.01
C GLN A 101 14.08 22.49 -9.99
N VAL A 102 12.80 22.21 -9.84
CA VAL A 102 11.91 22.88 -8.88
C VAL A 102 11.11 21.84 -8.11
N TRP A 103 10.91 22.09 -6.82
CA TRP A 103 10.15 21.19 -5.94
C TRP A 103 8.65 21.28 -6.18
N ASP A 104 8.15 22.49 -6.41
CA ASP A 104 6.74 22.78 -6.54
C ASP A 104 6.38 23.10 -7.99
N ARG A 105 5.24 22.57 -8.44
CA ARG A 105 4.65 22.90 -9.75
C ARG A 105 4.31 24.37 -9.86
N ASN A 106 4.05 25.06 -8.76
CA ASN A 106 3.80 26.50 -8.75
C ASN A 106 5.00 27.32 -9.24
N GLN A 107 6.21 26.77 -9.15
CA GLN A 107 7.45 27.41 -9.63
C GLN A 107 7.69 27.19 -11.13
N LEU A 108 6.96 26.27 -11.77
CA LEU A 108 6.98 26.10 -13.22
C LEU A 108 6.12 27.15 -13.93
N PRO A 109 6.28 27.34 -15.25
CA PRO A 109 5.33 28.13 -16.04
C PRO A 109 3.88 27.64 -15.90
N LYS A 110 2.92 28.58 -15.99
CA LYS A 110 1.47 28.35 -15.78
C LYS A 110 0.90 27.14 -16.55
N ARG A 111 1.45 26.80 -17.71
CA ARG A 111 1.05 25.63 -18.51
C ARG A 111 1.19 24.28 -17.80
N PHE A 112 2.04 24.20 -16.75
CA PHE A 112 2.25 23.00 -15.95
C PHE A 112 1.45 22.99 -14.65
N HIS A 113 0.76 24.09 -14.36
CA HIS A 113 -0.11 24.21 -13.20
C HIS A 113 -1.40 23.44 -13.48
N ARG A 114 -2.09 23.01 -12.42
CA ARG A 114 -3.43 22.44 -12.57
C ARG A 114 -4.38 23.54 -13.03
N ALA A 115 -5.23 23.25 -14.01
CA ALA A 115 -6.32 24.15 -14.38
C ALA A 115 -7.20 24.39 -13.15
N ARG A 116 -7.33 25.65 -12.74
CA ARG A 116 -8.32 26.05 -11.74
C ARG A 116 -9.60 26.39 -12.49
N TRP A 117 -10.70 25.83 -12.02
CA TRP A 117 -12.01 26.11 -12.56
C TRP A 117 -12.39 27.52 -12.13
N THR A 118 -12.78 28.35 -13.09
CA THR A 118 -13.34 29.67 -12.82
C THR A 118 -14.83 29.55 -12.50
N GLU A 119 -15.41 30.57 -11.86
CA GLU A 119 -16.85 30.59 -11.58
C GLU A 119 -17.68 30.45 -12.86
N ALA A 120 -17.21 31.08 -13.95
CA ALA A 120 -17.83 30.96 -15.26
C ALA A 120 -17.76 29.53 -15.82
N ASP A 121 -16.63 28.81 -15.62
CA ASP A 121 -16.52 27.40 -16.03
C ASP A 121 -17.48 26.51 -15.23
N ILE A 122 -17.65 26.81 -13.94
CA ILE A 122 -18.57 26.09 -13.05
C ILE A 122 -20.02 26.35 -13.50
N GLU A 123 -20.40 27.61 -13.73
CA GLU A 123 -21.72 27.98 -14.21
C GLU A 123 -22.01 27.40 -15.61
N ALA A 124 -21.01 27.38 -16.49
CA ALA A 124 -21.12 26.74 -17.80
C ALA A 124 -21.34 25.23 -17.66
N LEU A 125 -20.70 24.57 -16.71
CA LEU A 125 -20.96 23.15 -16.44
C LEU A 125 -22.39 22.94 -15.89
N GLU A 126 -22.78 23.72 -14.89
CA GLU A 126 -24.09 23.60 -14.22
C GLU A 126 -25.27 23.92 -15.14
N SER A 127 -25.09 24.90 -16.02
CA SER A 127 -26.08 25.28 -17.04
C SER A 127 -26.08 24.37 -18.27
N GLY A 128 -25.21 23.35 -18.32
CA GLY A 128 -25.07 22.48 -19.50
C GLY A 128 -24.54 23.20 -20.75
N GLY A 129 -23.80 24.29 -20.56
CA GLY A 129 -23.21 25.12 -21.62
C GLY A 129 -24.06 26.31 -22.03
N ALA A 130 -25.22 26.54 -21.41
CA ALA A 130 -26.12 27.63 -21.80
C ALA A 130 -25.54 29.03 -21.48
N SER A 131 -24.78 29.17 -20.39
CA SER A 131 -24.19 30.47 -20.00
C SER A 131 -23.03 30.93 -20.90
N MET A 132 -22.53 30.09 -21.82
CA MET A 132 -21.47 30.50 -22.76
C MET A 132 -21.98 31.31 -23.96
N PHE A 133 -23.29 31.33 -24.20
CA PHE A 133 -23.90 31.92 -25.42
C PHE A 133 -24.86 33.08 -25.13
N VAL A 134 -24.90 33.55 -23.89
CA VAL A 134 -25.73 34.68 -23.43
C VAL A 134 -24.83 35.86 -23.11
#